data_AF-A0A349YHQ7-F1
#
_entry.id   AF-A0A349YHQ7-F1
#
_cell.length_a   1.000
_cell.length_b   1.000
_cell.length_c   1.000
_cell.angle_alpha   90.00
_cell.angle_beta   90.00
_cell.angle_gamma   90.00
#
_symmetry.space_group_name_H-M   'P 1'
#
loop_
_entity.id
_entity.type
_entity.pdbx_description
1 polymer ?
#
loop_
_entity_poly.entity_id
_entity_poly.type
_entity_poly.pdbx_seq_one_letter_code
_entity_poly.pdbx_strand_id
1 'polypeptide(L)' 'MKNHYLLTQISDILMQIYLAWNPYIKELKQTIKNTSSRLLESFRTITVTEEDVSYIFRYTTVYLE' A
#
# COMPACT_ATOMS: atom_id res chain seq x y z
N MET A 1 8.99 -24.95 37.47
CA MET A 1 8.39 -23.61 37.76
C MET A 1 8.92 -22.49 36.88
N LYS A 2 10.25 -22.26 36.77
CA LYS A 2 10.83 -21.19 35.92
C LYS A 2 10.44 -21.27 34.44
N ASN A 3 10.41 -22.48 33.85
CA ASN A 3 10.08 -22.65 32.43
C ASN A 3 8.63 -22.28 32.09
N HIS A 4 7.69 -22.43 33.04
CA HIS A 4 6.30 -22.04 32.83
C HIS A 4 6.16 -20.51 32.78
N TYR A 5 6.85 -19.79 33.66
CA TYR A 5 6.90 -18.33 33.66
C TYR A 5 7.51 -17.76 32.37
N LEU A 6 8.56 -18.39 31.84
CA LEU A 6 9.14 -18.02 30.54
C LEU A 6 8.12 -18.15 29.41
N LEU A 7 7.32 -19.22 29.40
CA LEU A 7 6.27 -19.41 28.40
C LEU A 7 5.15 -18.36 28.52
N THR A 8 4.76 -18.00 29.75
CA THR A 8 3.82 -16.90 29.98
C THR A 8 4.36 -15.57 29.46
N GLN A 9 5.63 -15.26 29.73
CA GLN A 9 6.26 -14.03 29.24
C GLN A 9 6.34 -13.96 27.72
N ILE A 10 6.70 -15.07 27.06
CA ILE A 10 6.70 -15.15 25.60
C ILE A 10 5.29 -14.93 25.05
N SER A 11 4.28 -15.52 25.69
CA SER A 11 2.88 -15.37 25.28
C SER A 11 2.39 -13.93 25.42
N ASP A 12 2.79 -13.23 26.48
CA ASP A 12 2.47 -11.82 26.68
C ASP A 12 3.13 -10.92 25.64
N ILE A 13 4.40 -11.19 25.28
CA ILE A 13 5.10 -10.47 24.21
C ILE A 13 4.38 -10.66 22.87
N LEU A 14 3.98 -11.90 22.55
CA LEU A 14 3.23 -12.19 21.32
C LEU A 14 1.87 -11.48 21.29
N MET A 15 1.16 -11.45 22.41
CA MET A 15 -0.12 -10.73 22.54
C MET A 15 0.06 -9.22 22.32
N GLN A 16 1.09 -8.62 22.91
CA GLN A 16 1.37 -7.19 22.74
C GLN A 16 1.70 -6.84 21.29
N ILE A 17 2.51 -7.66 20.60
CA ILE A 17 2.80 -7.47 19.17
C ILE A 17 1.52 -7.58 18.34
N TYR A 18 0.67 -8.58 18.60
CA TYR A 18 -0.59 -8.75 17.89
C TYR A 18 -1.52 -7.53 18.05
N LEU A 19 -1.70 -7.05 19.29
CA LEU A 19 -2.55 -5.91 19.59
C LEU A 19 -2.01 -4.62 18.98
N ALA A 20 -0.70 -4.39 19.05
CA ALA A 20 -0.05 -3.24 18.45
C ALA A 20 -0.19 -3.23 16.92
N TRP A 21 -0.10 -4.39 16.28
CA TRP A 21 -0.11 -4.53 14.82
C TRP A 21 -1.52 -4.42 14.19
N ASN A 22 -2.56 -4.80 14.93
CA ASN A 22 -3.95 -4.79 14.47
C ASN A 22 -4.44 -3.43 13.91
N PRO A 23 -4.27 -2.27 14.59
CA PRO A 23 -4.68 -0.97 14.05
C PRO A 23 -3.94 -0.62 12.76
N TYR A 24 -2.64 -0.93 12.65
CA TYR A 24 -1.86 -0.66 11.44
C TYR A 24 -2.34 -1.47 10.24
N ILE A 25 -2.70 -2.75 10.40
CA ILE A 25 -3.30 -3.54 9.30
C ILE A 25 -4.59 -2.89 8.82
N LYS A 26 -5.44 -2.44 9.75
CA LYS A 26 -6.72 -1.82 9.41
C LYS A 26 -6.51 -0.52 8.64
N GLU A 27 -5.60 0.33 9.10
CA GLU A 27 -5.25 1.59 8.43
C GLU A 27 -4.62 1.36 7.07
N LEU A 28 -3.72 0.38 6.95
CA LEU A 28 -3.09 0.01 5.68
C LEU A 28 -4.14 -0.45 4.66
N LYS A 29 -5.06 -1.34 5.05
CA LYS A 29 -6.15 -1.80 4.17
C LYS A 29 -7.03 -0.64 3.73
N GLN A 30 -7.35 0.28 4.65
CA GLN A 30 -8.14 1.47 4.31
C GLN A 30 -7.40 2.40 3.35
N THR A 31 -6.09 2.60 3.57
CA THR A 31 -5.24 3.43 2.73
C THR A 31 -5.15 2.86 1.32
N ILE A 32 -4.91 1.54 1.18
CA ILE A 32 -4.91 0.86 -0.12
C ILE A 32 -6.25 1.07 -0.84
N LYS A 33 -7.37 0.86 -0.13
CA LYS A 33 -8.71 1.07 -0.72
C LYS A 33 -8.89 2.51 -1.21
N ASN A 34 -8.56 3.48 -0.37
CA ASN A 34 -8.70 4.90 -0.71
C ASN A 34 -7.83 5.30 -1.91
N THR A 35 -6.57 4.87 -1.93
CA THR A 35 -5.65 5.14 -3.04
C THR A 35 -6.14 4.50 -4.33
N SER A 36 -6.56 3.24 -4.29
CA SER A 36 -7.10 2.55 -5.47
C SER A 36 -8.39 3.21 -5.97
N SER A 37 -9.28 3.65 -5.08
CA SER A 37 -10.49 4.39 -5.46
C SER A 37 -10.17 5.73 -6.13
N ARG A 38 -9.24 6.51 -5.55
CA ARG A 38 -8.80 7.79 -6.13
C ARG A 38 -8.12 7.60 -7.50
N LEU A 39 -7.32 6.55 -7.65
CA LEU A 39 -6.69 6.23 -8.92
C LEU A 39 -7.74 5.88 -9.98
N LEU A 40 -8.71 5.03 -9.64
CA LEU A 40 -9.81 4.70 -10.55
C LEU A 40 -10.63 5.94 -10.93
N GLU A 41 -10.89 6.82 -9.97
CA GLU A 41 -11.58 8.09 -10.23
C GLU A 41 -10.77 8.97 -11.19
N SER A 42 -9.45 9.08 -11.00
CA SER A 42 -8.60 9.84 -11.92
C SER A 42 -8.65 9.32 -13.35
N PHE A 43 -8.71 8.00 -13.57
CA PHE A 43 -8.90 7.45 -14.92
C PHE A 43 -10.28 7.73 -15.51
N ARG A 44 -11.31 7.92 -14.68
CA ARG A 44 -12.67 8.26 -15.13
C ARG A 44 -12.84 9.74 -15.43
N THR A 45 -12.13 10.61 -14.71
CA THR A 45 -12.24 12.08 -14.86
C THR A 45 -11.22 12.63 -15.85
N ILE A 46 -10.02 12.07 -15.89
CA ILE A 46 -8.97 12.48 -16.82
C ILE A 46 -9.25 11.80 -18.16
N THR A 47 -9.74 12.58 -19.12
CA THR A 47 -9.81 12.13 -20.51
C THR A 47 -8.43 12.28 -21.11
N VAL A 48 -7.76 11.16 -21.40
CA VAL A 48 -6.48 11.18 -22.11
C VAL A 48 -6.72 11.64 -23.54
N THR A 49 -6.13 12.76 -23.92
CA THR A 49 -6.23 13.32 -25.26
C THR A 49 -5.04 12.90 -26.13
N GLU A 50 -5.15 13.06 -27.46
CA GLU A 50 -4.03 12.78 -28.36
C GLU A 50 -2.81 13.67 -28.06
N GLU A 51 -3.01 14.88 -27.53
CA GLU A 51 -1.92 15.77 -27.11
C GLU A 51 -1.13 15.19 -25.92
N ASP A 52 -1.81 14.60 -24.93
CA ASP A 52 -1.16 13.93 -23.79
C ASP A 52 -0.29 12.75 -24.26
N VAL A 53 -0.78 11.98 -25.25
CA VAL A 53 -0.05 10.85 -25.85
C VAL A 53 1.14 11.34 -26.67
N SER A 54 0.95 12.38 -27.49
CA SER A 54 2.00 12.99 -28.30
C SER A 54 3.13 13.56 -27.44
N TYR A 55 2.78 14.20 -26.32
CA TYR A 55 3.73 14.71 -25.34
C TYR A 55 4.61 13.59 -24.78
N ILE A 56 4.02 12.45 -24.37
CA ILE A 56 4.78 11.30 -23.87
C ILE A 56 5.71 10.77 -24.97
N PHE A 57 5.20 10.53 -26.18
CA PHE A 57 6.00 10.03 -27.30
C PHE A 57 7.23 10.89 -27.58
N ARG A 58 7.10 12.23 -27.53
CA ARG A 58 8.24 13.14 -27.75
C ARG A 58 9.42 12.90 -26.80
N TYR A 59 9.16 12.42 -25.58
CA TYR A 59 10.21 12.23 -24.57
C TYR A 59 10.55 10.77 -24.30
N THR A 60 9.70 9.81 -24.67
CA THR A 60 9.96 8.37 -24.49
C THR A 60 10.40 7.65 -25.74
N THR A 61 10.35 8.28 -26.92
CA THR A 61 10.91 7.67 -28.14
C THR A 61 12.43 7.69 -28.04
N VAL A 62 13.01 6.59 -27.54
CA VAL A 62 14.42 6.31 -27.72
C VAL A 62 14.60 5.94 -29.19
N TYR A 63 15.20 6.83 -29.98
CA TYR A 63 15.63 6.51 -31.34
C TYR A 63 16.69 5.40 -31.22
N LEU A 64 16.29 4.17 -31.50
CA LEU A 64 17.22 3.07 -31.73
C LEU A 64 17.72 3.23 -33.17
N GLU A 65 18.81 3.98 -33.33
CA GLU A 65 19.65 3.95 -34.54
C GLU A 65 20.36 2.61 -34.70
#